data_AF-A0A5C2S1G0-F1
#
_entry.id   AF-A0A5C2S1G0-F1
#
_cell.length_a   1.000
_cell.length_b   1.000
_cell.length_c   1.000
_cell.angle_alpha   90.00
_cell.angle_beta   90.00
_cell.angle_gamma   90.00
#
_symmetry.space_group_name_H-M   'P 1'
#
loop_
_entity.id
_entity.type
_entity.pdbx_description
1 polymer ?
#
loop_
_entity_poly.entity_id
_entity_poly.type
_entity_poly.pdbx_seq_one_letter_code
_entity_poly.pdbx_strand_id
1 'polypeptide(L)'
;MVPPTPIKLHLSRFVNKGRPSESLDHIQETSEIPADILDTDLAAELEVSISADPNDDYRCAAVGRLWESMLDRYPDTPFLILRVADMRLALGQKVTALTLYEKLQNKVNDPAFSAWLETFRTATYSELRERLRQYLRDSTRFTPSQRWKSGTCNSPFPYCKLQRSHIASLRSSWDGLCSGDREGVMARYINYHSIETNALEGVVSFDNDTVARLVREGFQSEVPVYEGNITDGAVRDVPEALSILQDTSEALKTIIGLIEETNFQLSVDTICRLHKILMKTSRILRIRGRGEDRLSYVNIGVTRQHTYANVFASSIPRQGEKPIVVQFCPYHEVDAELTTFCARFNELMRATVPDMDPFAAAAWTSHVFVTIHPFEDGNGRSSRIIASIPLLKHGLPPLCVPADDKSTYISGLNVLRANSDGDYSRHMEDLYSMTTTSLSTVAKILGRTPIV
;
A
#
# COMPACT_ATOMS: atom_id res chain seq x y z
N MET A 1 35.16 -19.77 -35.98
CA MET A 1 33.87 -19.18 -35.56
C MET A 1 33.91 -19.08 -34.06
N VAL A 2 33.96 -17.86 -33.51
CA VAL A 2 33.72 -17.65 -32.08
C VAL A 2 32.27 -18.05 -31.84
N PRO A 3 31.95 -18.94 -30.87
CA PRO A 3 30.55 -19.22 -30.56
C PRO A 3 29.87 -17.88 -30.23
N PRO A 4 28.63 -17.64 -30.67
CA PRO A 4 27.94 -16.42 -30.29
C PRO A 4 27.99 -16.32 -28.77
N THR A 5 28.54 -15.22 -28.26
CA THR A 5 28.52 -14.90 -26.83
C THR A 5 27.07 -15.12 -26.38
N PRO A 6 26.78 -15.97 -25.38
CA PRO A 6 25.42 -16.20 -24.94
C PRO A 6 24.81 -14.84 -24.67
N ILE A 7 23.73 -14.51 -25.40
CA ILE A 7 23.00 -13.26 -25.24
C ILE A 7 22.61 -13.24 -23.78
N LYS A 8 23.22 -12.36 -22.99
CA LYS A 8 22.84 -12.17 -21.59
C LYS A 8 21.43 -11.59 -21.62
N LEU A 9 20.43 -12.46 -21.57
CA LEU A 9 19.01 -12.13 -21.62
C LEU A 9 18.60 -11.43 -20.33
N HIS A 10 19.07 -10.20 -20.12
CA HIS A 10 18.84 -9.41 -18.93
C HIS A 10 18.76 -7.93 -19.29
N LEU A 11 17.73 -7.24 -18.79
CA LEU A 11 17.66 -5.78 -18.88
C LEU A 11 18.84 -5.18 -18.11
N SER A 12 19.72 -4.44 -18.80
CA SER A 12 21.00 -3.96 -18.27
C SER A 12 20.87 -3.12 -17.00
N ARG A 13 19.76 -2.40 -16.85
CA ARG A 13 19.41 -1.61 -15.65
C ARG A 13 19.29 -2.45 -14.38
N PHE A 14 18.85 -3.70 -14.51
CA PHE A 14 18.55 -4.58 -13.39
C PHE A 14 19.66 -5.61 -13.11
N VAL A 15 20.75 -5.61 -13.89
CA VAL A 15 21.83 -6.60 -13.73
C VAL A 15 22.56 -6.42 -12.40
N ASN A 16 22.67 -7.49 -11.63
CA ASN A 16 23.54 -7.53 -10.46
C ASN A 16 25.02 -7.72 -10.86
N LYS A 17 25.77 -6.63 -10.91
CA LYS A 17 27.22 -6.65 -11.24
C LYS A 17 28.11 -7.19 -10.10
N GLY A 18 27.55 -7.39 -8.90
CA GLY A 18 28.29 -7.85 -7.72
C GLY A 18 28.30 -9.37 -7.52
N ARG A 19 27.54 -10.12 -8.32
CA ARG A 19 27.54 -11.59 -8.34
C ARG A 19 28.72 -12.09 -9.21
N PRO A 20 29.35 -13.24 -8.91
CA PRO A 20 30.46 -13.73 -9.72
C PRO A 20 30.03 -13.90 -11.18
N SER A 21 30.82 -13.35 -12.12
CA SER A 21 30.46 -13.20 -13.54
C SER A 21 30.16 -14.51 -14.28
N GLU A 22 30.57 -15.64 -13.72
CA GLU A 22 30.39 -16.98 -14.28
C GLU A 22 29.32 -17.80 -13.55
N SER A 23 28.79 -17.34 -12.41
CA SER A 23 28.13 -18.23 -11.43
C SER A 23 26.78 -18.82 -11.84
N LEU A 24 26.05 -18.22 -12.78
CA LEU A 24 24.73 -18.74 -13.17
C LEU A 24 24.49 -18.68 -14.67
N ASP A 25 25.19 -17.82 -15.41
CA ASP A 25 24.99 -17.67 -16.86
C ASP A 25 25.33 -18.96 -17.64
N HIS A 26 26.08 -19.89 -17.03
CA HIS A 26 26.39 -21.22 -17.58
C HIS A 26 25.26 -22.25 -17.38
N ILE A 27 24.26 -21.94 -16.56
CA ILE A 27 23.13 -22.82 -16.24
C ILE A 27 21.97 -22.48 -17.17
N GLN A 28 21.62 -23.41 -18.05
CA GLN A 28 20.60 -23.24 -19.10
C GLN A 28 19.27 -22.70 -18.55
N GLU A 29 18.79 -23.26 -17.43
CA GLU A 29 17.52 -22.88 -16.78
C GLU A 29 17.47 -21.41 -16.31
N THR A 30 18.63 -20.73 -16.24
CA THR A 30 18.75 -19.33 -15.81
C THR A 30 19.21 -18.39 -16.93
N SER A 31 19.66 -18.95 -18.06
CA SER A 31 20.21 -18.20 -19.20
C SER A 31 19.28 -18.20 -20.42
N GLU A 32 18.32 -19.11 -20.51
CA GLU A 32 17.36 -19.20 -21.63
C GLU A 32 15.93 -18.84 -21.21
N ILE A 33 15.17 -18.22 -22.13
CA ILE A 33 13.74 -17.95 -21.92
C ILE A 33 13.02 -19.31 -21.78
N PRO A 34 12.23 -19.53 -20.72
CA PRO A 34 11.55 -20.80 -20.46
C PRO A 34 10.27 -20.91 -21.32
N ALA A 35 10.45 -21.02 -22.64
CA ALA A 35 9.36 -21.06 -23.62
C ALA A 35 8.49 -22.32 -23.54
N ASP A 36 8.97 -23.36 -22.85
CA ASP A 36 8.23 -24.59 -22.54
C ASP A 36 7.28 -24.44 -21.34
N ILE A 37 7.54 -23.47 -20.46
CA ILE A 37 6.75 -23.19 -19.25
C ILE A 37 5.78 -22.02 -19.48
N LEU A 38 6.22 -21.00 -20.20
CA LEU A 38 5.43 -19.82 -20.52
C LEU A 38 4.51 -20.08 -21.71
N ASP A 39 3.31 -19.50 -21.70
CA ASP A 39 2.52 -19.42 -22.92
C ASP A 39 3.23 -18.52 -23.96
N THR A 40 2.85 -18.65 -25.23
CA THR A 40 3.54 -18.00 -26.36
C THR A 40 3.51 -16.47 -26.24
N ASP A 41 2.42 -15.91 -25.73
CA ASP A 41 2.26 -14.47 -25.58
C ASP A 41 3.18 -13.94 -24.46
N LEU A 42 3.22 -14.59 -23.30
CA LEU A 42 4.09 -14.22 -22.19
C LEU A 42 5.57 -14.40 -22.53
N ALA A 43 5.94 -15.44 -23.27
CA ALA A 43 7.31 -15.63 -23.75
C ALA A 43 7.75 -14.46 -24.64
N ALA A 44 6.89 -14.03 -25.56
CA ALA A 44 7.15 -12.89 -26.44
C ALA A 44 7.22 -11.56 -25.64
N GLU A 45 6.31 -11.33 -24.69
CA GLU A 45 6.36 -10.17 -23.81
C GLU A 45 7.66 -10.12 -22.99
N LEU A 46 8.10 -11.27 -22.46
CA LEU A 46 9.35 -11.38 -21.72
C LEU A 46 10.56 -11.04 -22.61
N GLU A 47 10.60 -11.54 -23.85
CA GLU A 47 11.68 -11.23 -24.80
C GLU A 47 11.75 -9.73 -25.13
N VAL A 48 10.59 -9.11 -25.37
CA VAL A 48 10.48 -7.65 -25.60
C VAL A 48 10.91 -6.87 -24.36
N SER A 49 10.59 -7.35 -23.16
CA SER A 49 10.91 -6.69 -21.89
C SER A 49 12.42 -6.63 -21.62
N ILE A 50 13.16 -7.67 -22.02
CA ILE A 50 14.62 -7.74 -21.87
C ILE A 50 15.32 -6.70 -22.75
N SER A 51 14.74 -6.39 -23.91
CA SER A 51 15.27 -5.42 -24.88
C SER A 51 14.80 -3.98 -24.65
N ALA A 52 14.13 -3.69 -23.53
CA ALA A 52 13.67 -2.34 -23.20
C ALA A 52 14.83 -1.34 -23.06
N ASP A 53 14.59 -0.06 -23.36
CA ASP A 53 15.57 1.00 -23.11
C ASP A 53 15.82 1.12 -21.60
N PRO A 54 17.06 0.86 -21.12
CA PRO A 54 17.38 0.94 -19.70
C PRO A 54 17.31 2.36 -19.13
N ASN A 55 17.28 3.40 -19.97
CA ASN A 55 17.18 4.80 -19.54
C ASN A 55 15.73 5.32 -19.47
N ASP A 56 14.77 4.55 -19.99
CA ASP A 56 13.35 4.88 -19.88
C ASP A 56 12.79 4.32 -18.57
N ASP A 57 12.68 5.19 -17.56
CA ASP A 57 12.16 4.84 -16.23
C ASP A 57 10.74 4.29 -16.27
N TYR A 58 9.86 4.81 -17.13
CA TYR A 58 8.48 4.36 -17.23
C TYR A 58 8.41 2.95 -17.80
N ARG A 59 9.15 2.71 -18.88
CA ARG A 59 9.26 1.38 -19.48
C ARG A 59 9.92 0.39 -18.53
N CYS A 60 10.97 0.79 -17.82
CA CYS A 60 11.61 -0.04 -16.80
C CYS A 60 10.66 -0.39 -15.65
N ALA A 61 9.81 0.55 -15.21
CA ALA A 61 8.78 0.29 -14.21
C ALA A 61 7.78 -0.76 -14.69
N ALA A 62 7.28 -0.62 -15.92
CA ALA A 62 6.37 -1.59 -16.53
C ALA A 62 7.01 -2.98 -16.67
N VAL A 63 8.26 -3.08 -17.14
CA VAL A 63 9.00 -4.34 -17.22
C VAL A 63 9.16 -4.99 -15.85
N GLY A 64 9.53 -4.22 -14.83
CA GLY A 64 9.68 -4.79 -13.49
C GLY A 64 8.36 -5.31 -12.92
N ARG A 65 7.25 -4.61 -13.14
CA ARG A 65 5.90 -5.06 -12.74
C ARG A 65 5.50 -6.35 -13.49
N LEU A 66 5.83 -6.44 -14.78
CA LEU A 66 5.62 -7.64 -15.59
C LEU A 66 6.40 -8.84 -15.01
N TRP A 67 7.69 -8.67 -14.74
CA TRP A 67 8.54 -9.75 -14.20
C TRP A 67 8.05 -10.25 -12.84
N GLU A 68 7.63 -9.34 -11.97
CA GLU A 68 7.02 -9.70 -10.69
C GLU A 68 5.70 -10.45 -10.85
N SER A 69 4.86 -10.04 -11.80
CA SER A 69 3.60 -10.74 -12.12
C SER A 69 3.86 -12.13 -12.70
N MET A 70 4.89 -12.28 -13.55
CA MET A 70 5.30 -13.57 -14.10
C MET A 70 5.84 -14.49 -13.01
N LEU A 71 6.68 -13.98 -12.09
CA LEU A 71 7.17 -14.76 -10.97
C LEU A 71 6.03 -15.19 -10.03
N ASP A 72 5.03 -14.34 -9.80
CA ASP A 72 3.85 -14.70 -9.01
C ASP A 72 3.07 -15.88 -9.66
N ARG A 73 3.03 -15.96 -11.00
CA ARG A 73 2.35 -17.03 -11.74
C ARG A 73 3.20 -18.30 -11.87
N TYR A 74 4.51 -18.15 -12.02
CA TYR A 74 5.48 -19.24 -12.20
C TYR A 74 6.60 -19.15 -11.15
N PRO A 75 6.27 -19.36 -9.86
CA PRO A 75 7.20 -19.06 -8.76
C PRO A 75 8.43 -19.95 -8.75
N ASP A 76 8.41 -21.07 -9.46
CA ASP A 76 9.46 -22.09 -9.43
C ASP A 76 10.44 -22.05 -10.60
N THR A 77 10.27 -21.11 -11.52
CA THR A 77 11.07 -20.95 -12.73
C THR A 77 12.41 -20.25 -12.45
N PRO A 78 13.57 -20.95 -12.54
CA PRO A 78 14.88 -20.39 -12.18
C PRO A 78 15.24 -19.08 -12.91
N PHE A 79 14.92 -18.99 -14.20
CA PHE A 79 15.08 -17.77 -14.99
C PHE A 79 14.38 -16.57 -14.35
N LEU A 80 13.09 -16.68 -14.04
CA LEU A 80 12.30 -15.59 -13.45
C LEU A 80 12.78 -15.26 -12.03
N ILE A 81 13.11 -16.28 -11.23
CA ILE A 81 13.64 -16.08 -9.88
C ILE A 81 14.91 -15.22 -9.94
N LEU A 82 15.86 -15.55 -10.84
CA LEU A 82 17.11 -14.80 -10.99
C LEU A 82 16.86 -13.36 -11.43
N ARG A 83 16.04 -13.15 -12.48
CA ARG A 83 15.78 -11.80 -13.02
C ARG A 83 15.10 -10.89 -12.01
N VAL A 84 14.12 -11.40 -11.26
CA VAL A 84 13.46 -10.63 -10.21
C VAL A 84 14.38 -10.41 -9.01
N ALA A 85 15.22 -11.37 -8.64
CA ALA A 85 16.20 -11.18 -7.56
C ALA A 85 17.23 -10.10 -7.89
N ASP A 86 17.79 -10.12 -9.10
CA ASP A 86 18.73 -9.12 -9.61
C ASP A 86 18.05 -7.74 -9.66
N MET A 87 16.82 -7.65 -10.19
CA MET A 87 16.03 -6.41 -10.20
C MET A 87 15.76 -5.86 -8.79
N ARG A 88 15.27 -6.69 -7.87
CA ARG A 88 14.99 -6.29 -6.47
C ARG A 88 16.26 -5.73 -5.83
N LEU A 89 17.40 -6.40 -6.03
CA LEU A 89 18.68 -5.93 -5.49
C LEU A 89 19.09 -4.59 -6.11
N ALA A 90 18.98 -4.43 -7.44
CA ALA A 90 19.27 -3.19 -8.14
C ALA A 90 18.39 -2.02 -7.66
N LEU A 91 17.16 -2.31 -7.23
CA LEU A 91 16.21 -1.35 -6.66
C LEU A 91 16.29 -1.24 -5.13
N GLY A 92 17.37 -1.75 -4.52
CA GLY A 92 17.69 -1.57 -3.11
C GLY A 92 17.05 -2.58 -2.14
N GLN A 93 16.34 -3.59 -2.66
CA GLN A 93 15.59 -4.57 -1.87
C GLN A 93 16.43 -5.80 -1.54
N LYS A 94 17.46 -5.61 -0.70
CA LYS A 94 18.44 -6.65 -0.38
C LYS A 94 17.81 -7.93 0.19
N VAL A 95 16.85 -7.79 1.11
CA VAL A 95 16.27 -8.92 1.86
C VAL A 95 15.39 -9.78 0.97
N THR A 96 14.47 -9.17 0.24
CA THR A 96 13.57 -9.92 -0.63
C THR A 96 14.26 -10.42 -1.90
N ALA A 97 15.39 -9.83 -2.30
CA ALA A 97 16.31 -10.42 -3.27
C ALA A 97 17.06 -11.63 -2.70
N LEU A 98 17.58 -11.54 -1.47
CA LEU A 98 18.26 -12.64 -0.77
C LEU A 98 17.38 -13.89 -0.68
N THR A 99 16.10 -13.73 -0.31
CA THR A 99 15.14 -14.85 -0.26
C THR A 99 14.98 -15.53 -1.62
N LEU A 100 14.96 -14.77 -2.72
CA LEU A 100 14.88 -15.34 -4.06
C LEU A 100 16.19 -16.03 -4.48
N TYR A 101 17.35 -15.46 -4.14
CA TYR A 101 18.63 -16.12 -4.39
C TYR A 101 18.77 -17.43 -3.61
N GLU A 102 18.28 -17.50 -2.37
CA GLU A 102 18.24 -18.74 -1.58
C GLU A 102 17.30 -19.77 -2.22
N LYS A 103 16.12 -19.34 -2.67
CA LYS A 103 15.22 -20.20 -3.44
C LYS A 103 15.89 -20.73 -4.71
N LEU A 104 16.62 -19.87 -5.42
CA LEU A 104 17.34 -20.25 -6.64
C LEU A 104 18.47 -21.24 -6.34
N GLN A 105 19.29 -20.97 -5.32
CA GLN A 105 20.39 -21.85 -4.91
C GLN A 105 19.89 -23.27 -4.61
N ASN A 106 18.74 -23.39 -3.95
CA ASN A 106 18.13 -24.71 -3.67
C ASN A 106 17.73 -25.48 -4.93
N LYS A 107 17.55 -24.80 -6.07
CA LYS A 107 17.22 -25.42 -7.36
C LYS A 107 18.47 -25.73 -8.17
N VAL A 108 19.39 -24.77 -8.30
CA VAL A 108 20.55 -24.88 -9.19
C VAL A 108 21.76 -25.55 -8.55
N ASN A 109 21.85 -25.54 -7.22
CA ASN A 109 22.91 -26.15 -6.42
C ASN A 109 24.35 -25.80 -6.89
N ASP A 110 24.60 -24.53 -7.24
CA ASP A 110 25.90 -24.07 -7.71
C ASP A 110 26.85 -23.71 -6.54
N PRO A 111 28.08 -24.25 -6.46
CA PRO A 111 29.00 -23.98 -5.35
C PRO A 111 29.50 -22.54 -5.28
N ALA A 112 29.79 -21.91 -6.43
CA ALA A 112 30.32 -20.54 -6.46
C ALA A 112 29.25 -19.53 -6.04
N PHE A 113 28.03 -19.73 -6.51
CA PHE A 113 26.86 -18.96 -6.11
C PHE A 113 26.55 -19.17 -4.63
N SER A 114 26.62 -20.40 -4.12
CA SER A 114 26.45 -20.69 -2.68
C SER A 114 27.44 -19.93 -1.80
N ALA A 115 28.73 -19.90 -2.18
CA ALA A 115 29.77 -19.21 -1.42
C ALA A 115 29.55 -17.68 -1.39
N TRP A 116 29.18 -17.11 -2.53
CA TRP A 116 28.80 -15.70 -2.63
C TRP A 116 27.55 -15.39 -1.78
N LEU A 117 26.53 -16.25 -1.86
CA LEU A 117 25.27 -16.08 -1.16
C LEU A 117 25.45 -16.09 0.35
N GLU A 118 26.29 -16.96 0.90
CA GLU A 118 26.58 -16.99 2.34
C GLU A 118 27.26 -15.70 2.82
N THR A 119 28.19 -15.16 2.02
CA THR A 119 28.84 -13.88 2.30
C THR A 119 27.82 -12.74 2.26
N PHE A 120 26.97 -12.71 1.23
CA PHE A 120 25.93 -11.70 1.06
C PHE A 120 24.88 -11.75 2.19
N ARG A 121 24.46 -12.96 2.58
CA ARG A 121 23.54 -13.23 3.70
C ARG A 121 24.10 -12.69 5.00
N THR A 122 25.35 -13.04 5.34
CA THR A 122 26.01 -12.63 6.57
C THR A 122 26.13 -11.11 6.67
N ALA A 123 26.58 -10.46 5.59
CA ALA A 123 26.69 -9.01 5.54
C ALA A 123 25.32 -8.33 5.70
N THR A 124 24.29 -8.81 5.00
CA THR A 124 22.94 -8.26 5.04
C THR A 124 22.33 -8.36 6.43
N TYR A 125 22.33 -9.53 7.07
CA TYR A 125 21.76 -9.68 8.40
C TYR A 125 22.54 -8.95 9.50
N SER A 126 23.86 -8.79 9.35
CA SER A 126 24.65 -7.96 10.25
C SER A 126 24.20 -6.49 10.19
N GLU A 127 24.04 -5.94 8.98
CA GLU A 127 23.53 -4.59 8.76
C GLU A 127 22.12 -4.40 9.36
N LEU A 128 21.21 -5.35 9.13
CA LEU A 128 19.83 -5.29 9.63
C LEU A 128 19.73 -5.33 11.16
N ARG A 129 20.56 -6.16 11.81
CA ARG A 129 20.62 -6.21 13.28
C ARG A 129 21.07 -4.87 13.84
N GLU A 130 22.05 -4.23 13.22
CA GLU A 130 22.53 -2.93 13.68
C GLU A 130 21.49 -1.82 13.45
N ARG A 131 20.84 -1.80 12.28
CA ARG A 131 19.72 -0.88 12.01
C ARG A 131 18.57 -1.05 13.01
N LEU A 132 18.21 -2.28 13.39
CA LEU A 132 17.18 -2.52 14.40
C LEU A 132 17.61 -1.99 15.78
N ARG A 133 18.86 -2.24 16.19
CA ARG A 133 19.37 -1.70 17.46
C ARG A 133 19.31 -0.19 17.49
N GLN A 134 19.72 0.48 16.42
CA GLN A 134 19.64 1.94 16.30
C GLN A 134 18.18 2.41 16.35
N TYR A 135 17.30 1.77 15.59
CA TYR A 135 15.88 2.11 15.58
C TYR A 135 15.23 2.01 16.98
N LEU A 136 15.60 1.02 17.79
CA LEU A 136 15.04 0.85 19.13
C LEU A 136 15.67 1.77 20.18
N ARG A 137 16.96 2.09 20.04
CA ARG A 137 17.74 2.81 21.08
C ARG A 137 17.88 4.31 20.84
N ASP A 138 17.61 4.79 19.64
CA ASP A 138 17.75 6.20 19.29
C ASP A 138 16.67 7.06 19.94
N SER A 139 16.95 7.49 21.17
CA SER A 139 16.03 8.30 21.97
C SER A 139 15.89 9.74 21.47
N THR A 140 16.81 10.25 20.65
CA THR A 140 16.82 11.65 20.21
C THR A 140 16.09 11.84 18.89
N ARG A 141 15.99 10.80 18.07
CA ARG A 141 15.28 10.82 16.79
C ARG A 141 13.77 10.94 16.89
N PHE A 142 13.15 10.23 17.83
CA PHE A 142 11.69 10.15 17.93
C PHE A 142 11.14 11.11 18.97
N THR A 143 10.00 11.75 18.65
CA THR A 143 9.26 12.55 19.63
C THR A 143 8.88 11.64 20.81
N PRO A 144 9.18 12.00 22.07
CA PRO A 144 9.00 11.10 23.21
C PRO A 144 7.60 10.50 23.36
N SER A 145 6.55 11.29 23.09
CA SER A 145 5.15 10.84 23.14
C SER A 145 4.73 10.00 21.92
N GLN A 146 5.53 9.96 20.86
CA GLN A 146 5.25 9.22 19.62
C GLN A 146 6.11 7.97 19.45
N ARG A 147 6.76 7.52 20.52
CA ARG A 147 7.49 6.26 20.52
C ARG A 147 6.55 5.06 20.45
N TRP A 148 7.00 3.98 19.84
CA TRP A 148 6.25 2.74 19.76
C TRP A 148 5.98 2.18 21.17
N LYS A 149 4.75 1.71 21.39
CA LYS A 149 4.32 1.03 22.61
C LYS A 149 3.76 -0.33 22.20
N SER A 150 4.44 -1.42 22.56
CA SER A 150 3.92 -2.77 22.30
C SER A 150 2.60 -3.00 23.03
N GLY A 151 1.73 -3.82 22.45
CA GLY A 151 0.40 -4.09 22.97
C GLY A 151 -0.58 -2.95 22.73
N THR A 152 -0.33 -2.07 21.75
CA THR A 152 -1.27 -1.00 21.35
C THR A 152 -2.68 -1.57 21.03
N CYS A 153 -2.74 -2.81 20.53
CA CYS A 153 -3.98 -3.53 20.26
C CYS A 153 -4.78 -3.92 21.52
N ASN A 154 -4.11 -4.02 22.67
CA ASN A 154 -4.71 -4.53 23.91
C ASN A 154 -5.51 -3.47 24.68
N SER A 155 -5.35 -2.19 24.34
CA SER A 155 -6.13 -1.09 24.91
C SER A 155 -7.63 -1.39 24.87
N PRO A 156 -8.42 -0.93 25.86
CA PRO A 156 -9.87 -1.08 25.84
C PRO A 156 -10.48 -0.57 24.53
N PHE A 157 -11.58 -1.18 24.09
CA PHE A 157 -12.33 -0.65 22.96
C PHE A 157 -12.89 0.75 23.29
N PRO A 158 -13.09 1.59 22.26
CA PRO A 158 -13.67 2.91 22.47
C PRO A 158 -15.06 2.80 23.12
N TYR A 159 -15.32 3.67 24.08
CA TYR A 159 -16.62 3.79 24.76
C TYR A 159 -17.43 5.02 24.29
N CYS A 160 -16.80 5.91 23.52
CA CYS A 160 -17.42 7.11 22.98
C CYS A 160 -18.50 6.77 21.95
N LYS A 161 -19.51 7.63 21.84
CA LYS A 161 -20.63 7.46 20.91
C LYS A 161 -21.00 8.81 20.32
N LEU A 162 -21.31 8.83 19.03
CA LEU A 162 -21.98 9.97 18.42
C LEU A 162 -23.42 10.05 18.91
N GLN A 163 -24.03 11.22 18.74
CA GLN A 163 -25.46 11.35 18.93
C GLN A 163 -26.20 10.47 17.93
N ARG A 164 -27.24 9.75 18.38
CA ARG A 164 -28.06 8.90 17.50
C ARG A 164 -28.66 9.67 16.32
N SER A 165 -28.97 10.95 16.53
CA SER A 165 -29.43 11.90 15.49
C SER A 165 -28.40 12.09 14.37
N HIS A 166 -27.10 12.14 14.68
CA HIS A 166 -26.04 12.30 13.69
C HIS A 166 -25.95 11.08 12.76
N ILE A 167 -25.96 9.87 13.33
CA ILE A 167 -25.95 8.63 12.54
C ILE A 167 -27.23 8.51 11.69
N ALA A 168 -28.39 8.88 12.25
CA ALA A 168 -29.66 8.86 11.53
C ALA A 168 -29.68 9.88 10.37
N SER A 169 -29.16 11.09 10.59
CA SER A 169 -29.03 12.13 9.56
C SER A 169 -28.11 11.66 8.43
N LEU A 170 -26.90 11.19 8.73
CA LEU A 170 -25.97 10.67 7.72
C LEU A 170 -26.57 9.52 6.91
N ARG A 171 -27.27 8.59 7.57
CA ARG A 171 -27.98 7.50 6.89
C ARG A 171 -29.05 8.02 5.96
N SER A 172 -29.87 8.98 6.42
CA SER A 172 -30.92 9.59 5.60
C SER A 172 -30.34 10.27 4.36
N SER A 173 -29.25 11.05 4.52
CA SER A 173 -28.56 11.69 3.40
C SER A 173 -27.96 10.65 2.44
N TRP A 174 -27.40 9.55 2.96
CA TRP A 174 -26.84 8.47 2.13
C TRP A 174 -27.92 7.71 1.36
N ASP A 175 -28.99 7.29 2.02
CA ASP A 175 -30.11 6.58 1.41
C ASP A 175 -30.83 7.47 0.39
N GLY A 176 -30.98 8.76 0.72
CA GLY A 176 -31.48 9.78 -0.18
C GLY A 176 -30.62 9.95 -1.42
N LEU A 177 -29.29 10.04 -1.26
CA LEU A 177 -28.37 10.10 -2.38
C LEU A 177 -28.43 8.83 -3.23
N CYS A 178 -28.59 7.66 -2.62
CA CYS A 178 -28.70 6.36 -3.29
C CYS A 178 -30.07 6.09 -3.93
N SER A 179 -31.07 6.95 -3.73
CA SER A 179 -32.44 6.73 -4.20
C SER A 179 -32.46 6.49 -5.71
N GLY A 180 -33.06 5.37 -6.12
CA GLY A 180 -33.19 4.93 -7.51
C GLY A 180 -31.95 4.34 -8.18
N ASP A 181 -30.75 4.44 -7.57
CA ASP A 181 -29.49 3.94 -8.15
C ASP A 181 -28.38 3.79 -7.08
N ARG A 182 -28.52 2.82 -6.17
CA ARG A 182 -27.54 2.61 -5.09
C ARG A 182 -26.18 2.14 -5.64
N GLU A 183 -26.18 1.23 -6.61
CA GLU A 183 -24.96 0.67 -7.18
C GLU A 183 -24.16 1.74 -7.93
N GLY A 184 -24.83 2.54 -8.77
CA GLY A 184 -24.18 3.62 -9.51
C GLY A 184 -23.62 4.70 -8.57
N VAL A 185 -24.38 5.10 -7.54
CA VAL A 185 -23.91 6.08 -6.54
C VAL A 185 -22.73 5.52 -5.74
N MET A 186 -22.77 4.26 -5.32
CA MET A 186 -21.66 3.60 -4.64
C MET A 186 -20.40 3.61 -5.51
N ALA A 187 -20.51 3.28 -6.82
CA ALA A 187 -19.36 3.32 -7.72
C ALA A 187 -18.72 4.72 -7.81
N ARG A 188 -19.54 5.78 -7.88
CA ARG A 188 -19.06 7.19 -7.91
C ARG A 188 -18.44 7.62 -6.58
N TYR A 189 -18.99 7.15 -5.46
CA TYR A 189 -18.40 7.39 -4.13
C TYR A 189 -17.06 6.67 -3.98
N ILE A 190 -16.93 5.43 -4.47
CA ILE A 190 -15.66 4.68 -4.53
C ILE A 190 -14.62 5.43 -5.37
N ASN A 191 -15.03 6.02 -6.50
CA ASN A 191 -14.14 6.83 -7.31
C ASN A 191 -13.64 8.06 -6.52
N TYR A 192 -14.55 8.78 -5.87
CA TYR A 192 -14.20 9.94 -5.03
C TYR A 192 -13.23 9.54 -3.90
N HIS A 193 -13.54 8.48 -3.16
CA HIS A 193 -12.65 7.93 -2.14
C HIS A 193 -11.26 7.61 -2.69
N SER A 194 -11.18 6.97 -3.86
CA SER A 194 -9.92 6.57 -4.49
C SER A 194 -9.06 7.78 -4.88
N ILE A 195 -9.68 8.88 -5.31
CA ILE A 195 -8.98 10.14 -5.60
C ILE A 195 -8.46 10.77 -4.30
N GLU A 196 -9.35 11.02 -3.33
CA GLU A 196 -9.01 11.71 -2.08
C GLU A 196 -7.95 10.98 -1.27
N THR A 197 -8.05 9.65 -1.18
CA THR A 197 -7.10 8.84 -0.41
C THR A 197 -5.69 8.83 -1.03
N ASN A 198 -5.57 8.95 -2.36
CA ASN A 198 -4.27 9.05 -3.03
C ASN A 198 -3.70 10.48 -2.97
N ALA A 199 -4.54 11.49 -3.10
CA ALA A 199 -4.15 12.90 -2.89
C ALA A 199 -3.68 13.14 -1.44
N LEU A 200 -4.37 12.57 -0.45
CA LEU A 200 -3.98 12.64 0.96
C LEU A 200 -2.60 12.03 1.21
N GLU A 201 -2.24 10.92 0.56
CA GLU A 201 -0.88 10.35 0.67
C GLU A 201 0.17 11.09 -0.19
N GLY A 202 -0.22 12.09 -1.00
CA GLY A 202 0.67 12.80 -1.90
C GLY A 202 1.11 11.96 -3.11
N VAL A 203 0.31 10.97 -3.49
CA VAL A 203 0.60 10.11 -4.66
C VAL A 203 0.29 10.86 -5.94
N VAL A 204 -0.94 11.37 -6.07
CA VAL A 204 -1.41 12.16 -7.21
C VAL A 204 -2.58 13.05 -6.78
N SER A 205 -2.59 14.29 -7.26
CA SER A 205 -3.68 15.25 -7.11
C SER A 205 -4.06 15.80 -8.48
N PHE A 206 -5.35 16.04 -8.68
CA PHE A 206 -5.90 16.57 -9.94
C PHE A 206 -6.58 17.93 -9.70
N ASP A 207 -6.78 18.70 -10.77
CA ASP A 207 -7.67 19.86 -10.72
C ASP A 207 -9.15 19.46 -10.49
N ASN A 208 -9.96 20.39 -10.00
CA ASN A 208 -11.35 20.12 -9.60
C ASN A 208 -12.24 19.62 -10.76
N ASP A 209 -12.01 20.09 -11.99
CA ASP A 209 -12.81 19.68 -13.15
C ASP A 209 -12.49 18.22 -13.51
N THR A 210 -11.21 17.86 -13.44
CA THR A 210 -10.74 16.48 -13.63
C THR A 210 -11.23 15.57 -12.51
N VAL A 211 -11.22 16.01 -11.24
CA VAL A 211 -11.82 15.25 -10.13
C VAL A 211 -13.31 14.97 -10.41
N ALA A 212 -14.09 16.00 -10.76
CA ALA A 212 -15.51 15.83 -11.05
C ALA A 212 -15.78 14.91 -12.25
N ARG A 213 -14.90 14.88 -13.25
CA ARG A 213 -14.96 13.95 -14.39
C ARG A 213 -14.68 12.52 -13.95
N LEU A 214 -13.55 12.28 -13.29
CA LEU A 214 -13.13 10.95 -12.83
C LEU A 214 -14.12 10.34 -11.83
N VAL A 215 -14.74 11.16 -10.98
CA VAL A 215 -15.83 10.71 -10.09
C VAL A 215 -17.01 10.15 -10.89
N ARG A 216 -17.42 10.85 -11.96
CA ARG A 216 -18.60 10.49 -12.77
C ARG A 216 -18.35 9.32 -13.72
N GLU A 217 -17.17 9.29 -14.33
CA GLU A 217 -16.85 8.42 -15.47
C GLU A 217 -15.96 7.23 -15.09
N GLY A 218 -15.27 7.30 -13.95
CA GLY A 218 -14.30 6.29 -13.53
C GLY A 218 -12.89 6.57 -14.04
N PHE A 219 -12.05 5.53 -14.05
CA PHE A 219 -10.61 5.64 -14.27
C PHE A 219 -10.12 4.91 -15.52
N GLN A 220 -11.02 4.61 -16.46
CA GLN A 220 -10.63 3.92 -17.69
C GLN A 220 -9.79 4.83 -18.59
N SER A 221 -8.97 4.24 -19.45
CA SER A 221 -8.04 4.98 -20.32
C SER A 221 -8.74 5.89 -21.33
N GLU A 222 -10.02 5.69 -21.62
CA GLU A 222 -10.78 6.56 -22.53
C GLU A 222 -11.21 7.90 -21.89
N VAL A 223 -11.10 8.04 -20.56
CA VAL A 223 -11.46 9.28 -19.88
C VAL A 223 -10.40 10.34 -20.21
N PRO A 224 -10.77 11.51 -20.78
CA PRO A 224 -9.80 12.49 -21.20
C PRO A 224 -9.11 13.13 -19.99
N VAL A 225 -7.89 12.68 -19.69
CA VAL A 225 -7.00 13.25 -18.68
C VAL A 225 -5.65 13.50 -19.34
N TYR A 226 -5.11 14.68 -19.12
CA TYR A 226 -3.84 15.13 -19.70
C TYR A 226 -2.84 15.45 -18.59
N GLU A 227 -1.55 15.48 -18.90
CA GLU A 227 -0.50 15.76 -17.90
C GLU A 227 -0.73 17.07 -17.14
N GLY A 228 -1.25 18.11 -17.83
CA GLY A 228 -1.58 19.40 -17.23
C GLY A 228 -2.71 19.37 -16.19
N ASN A 229 -3.47 18.27 -16.12
CA ASN A 229 -4.52 18.08 -15.11
C ASN A 229 -3.96 17.60 -13.76
N ILE A 230 -2.75 17.03 -13.73
CA ILE A 230 -2.11 16.60 -12.49
C ILE A 230 -1.46 17.81 -11.82
N THR A 231 -2.05 18.26 -10.71
CA THR A 231 -1.64 19.47 -10.00
C THR A 231 -0.51 19.19 -9.02
N ASP A 232 -0.53 18.07 -8.32
CA ASP A 232 0.51 17.69 -7.37
C ASP A 232 0.70 16.15 -7.26
N GLY A 233 1.70 15.72 -6.48
CA GLY A 233 1.97 14.32 -6.19
C GLY A 233 3.33 13.81 -6.70
N ALA A 234 3.69 12.62 -6.23
CA ALA A 234 4.92 11.92 -6.63
C ALA A 234 4.83 11.34 -8.06
N VAL A 235 3.62 10.99 -8.50
CA VAL A 235 3.33 10.42 -9.82
C VAL A 235 2.85 11.52 -10.77
N ARG A 236 3.43 11.59 -11.97
CA ARG A 236 3.10 12.60 -12.98
C ARG A 236 2.66 12.02 -14.32
N ASP A 237 2.83 10.72 -14.51
CA ASP A 237 2.34 10.02 -15.68
C ASP A 237 0.86 9.67 -15.50
N VAL A 238 0.05 10.03 -16.51
CA VAL A 238 -1.40 9.86 -16.46
C VAL A 238 -1.79 8.37 -16.44
N PRO A 239 -1.26 7.50 -17.34
CA PRO A 239 -1.53 6.06 -17.26
C PRO A 239 -1.22 5.43 -15.89
N GLU A 240 -0.07 5.73 -15.28
CA GLU A 240 0.29 5.23 -13.95
C GLU A 240 -0.66 5.79 -12.87
N ALA A 241 -0.99 7.08 -12.93
CA ALA A 241 -1.92 7.70 -11.99
C ALA A 241 -3.31 7.04 -12.05
N LEU A 242 -3.87 6.87 -13.25
CA LEU A 242 -5.17 6.21 -13.43
C LEU A 242 -5.14 4.75 -12.96
N SER A 243 -4.06 4.02 -13.24
CA SER A 243 -3.89 2.63 -12.79
C SER A 243 -3.83 2.53 -11.25
N ILE A 244 -3.20 3.48 -10.57
CA ILE A 244 -3.20 3.53 -9.09
C ILE A 244 -4.60 3.81 -8.53
N LEU A 245 -5.38 4.68 -9.18
CA LEU A 245 -6.77 4.91 -8.79
C LEU A 245 -7.63 3.66 -9.01
N GLN A 246 -7.40 2.93 -10.10
CA GLN A 246 -8.04 1.63 -10.36
C GLN A 246 -7.70 0.60 -9.28
N ASP A 247 -6.42 0.44 -8.92
CA ASP A 247 -5.97 -0.47 -7.86
C ASP A 247 -6.64 -0.15 -6.52
N THR A 248 -6.79 1.16 -6.21
CA THR A 248 -7.46 1.62 -4.99
C THR A 248 -8.95 1.33 -5.01
N SER A 249 -9.61 1.55 -6.15
CA SER A 249 -11.02 1.21 -6.38
C SER A 249 -11.25 -0.28 -6.21
N GLU A 250 -10.39 -1.11 -6.79
CA GLU A 250 -10.46 -2.56 -6.73
C GLU A 250 -10.25 -3.09 -5.31
N ALA A 251 -9.30 -2.52 -4.55
CA ALA A 251 -9.09 -2.86 -3.16
C ALA A 251 -10.34 -2.56 -2.30
N LEU A 252 -10.98 -1.40 -2.51
CA LEU A 252 -12.21 -1.05 -1.78
C LEU A 252 -13.40 -1.93 -2.21
N LYS A 253 -13.56 -2.25 -3.50
CA LYS A 253 -14.59 -3.19 -3.97
C LYS A 253 -14.38 -4.59 -3.42
N THR A 254 -13.13 -5.05 -3.35
CA THR A 254 -12.77 -6.33 -2.75
C THR A 254 -13.23 -6.40 -1.29
N ILE A 255 -12.99 -5.34 -0.49
CA ILE A 255 -13.44 -5.37 0.91
C ILE A 255 -14.97 -5.32 1.02
N ILE A 256 -15.66 -4.60 0.13
CA ILE A 256 -17.12 -4.57 0.07
C ILE A 256 -17.68 -5.96 -0.26
N GLY A 257 -17.12 -6.66 -1.25
CA GLY A 257 -17.52 -8.03 -1.57
C GLY A 257 -17.27 -9.01 -0.41
N LEU A 258 -16.12 -8.89 0.26
CA LEU A 258 -15.77 -9.76 1.39
C LEU A 258 -16.73 -9.59 2.59
N ILE A 259 -17.22 -8.37 2.88
CA ILE A 259 -18.12 -8.15 4.03
C ILE A 259 -19.55 -8.66 3.79
N GLU A 260 -19.93 -8.91 2.53
CA GLU A 260 -21.22 -9.53 2.17
C GLU A 260 -21.23 -11.04 2.48
N GLU A 261 -20.06 -11.65 2.69
CA GLU A 261 -19.93 -13.04 3.11
C GLU A 261 -20.40 -13.22 4.57
N THR A 262 -21.25 -14.22 4.82
CA THR A 262 -21.89 -14.46 6.14
C THR A 262 -20.91 -14.67 7.30
N ASN A 263 -19.66 -15.05 7.03
CA ASN A 263 -18.65 -15.37 8.04
C ASN A 263 -17.36 -14.55 7.90
N PHE A 264 -17.43 -13.34 7.32
CA PHE A 264 -16.24 -12.49 7.16
C PHE A 264 -15.48 -12.31 8.49
N GLN A 265 -14.20 -12.72 8.47
CA GLN A 265 -13.23 -12.43 9.51
C GLN A 265 -12.00 -11.79 8.88
N LEU A 266 -11.54 -10.69 9.47
CA LEU A 266 -10.29 -10.08 9.10
C LEU A 266 -9.13 -10.96 9.57
N SER A 267 -8.18 -11.21 8.67
CA SER A 267 -6.97 -11.98 8.95
C SER A 267 -5.76 -11.25 8.36
N VAL A 268 -4.55 -11.63 8.81
CA VAL A 268 -3.30 -11.10 8.25
C VAL A 268 -3.24 -11.36 6.74
N ASP A 269 -3.63 -12.55 6.29
CA ASP A 269 -3.69 -12.90 4.87
C ASP A 269 -4.63 -11.98 4.09
N THR A 270 -5.85 -11.73 4.60
CA THR A 270 -6.79 -10.81 3.95
C THR A 270 -6.22 -9.40 3.83
N ILE A 271 -5.54 -8.90 4.88
CA ILE A 271 -4.89 -7.58 4.86
C ILE A 271 -3.74 -7.56 3.84
N CYS A 272 -2.91 -8.61 3.78
CA CYS A 272 -1.83 -8.73 2.80
C CYS A 272 -2.36 -8.81 1.37
N ARG A 273 -3.40 -9.60 1.10
CA ARG A 273 -4.06 -9.65 -0.22
C ARG A 273 -4.62 -8.30 -0.63
N LEU A 274 -5.28 -7.60 0.29
CA LEU A 274 -5.79 -6.25 0.07
C LEU A 274 -4.66 -5.27 -0.29
N HIS A 275 -3.56 -5.29 0.46
CA HIS A 275 -2.39 -4.46 0.18
C HIS A 275 -1.75 -4.80 -1.17
N LYS A 276 -1.73 -6.08 -1.57
CA LYS A 276 -1.20 -6.51 -2.88
C LYS A 276 -2.01 -5.91 -4.03
N ILE A 277 -3.35 -5.88 -3.91
CA ILE A 277 -4.24 -5.25 -4.88
C ILE A 277 -3.99 -3.73 -4.90
N LEU A 278 -4.07 -3.09 -3.74
CA LEU A 278 -3.94 -1.64 -3.59
C LEU A 278 -2.63 -1.07 -4.15
N MET A 279 -1.53 -1.80 -3.99
CA MET A 279 -0.19 -1.33 -4.32
C MET A 279 0.36 -1.94 -5.61
N LYS A 280 -0.48 -2.62 -6.42
CA LYS A 280 -0.05 -3.35 -7.62
C LYS A 280 0.76 -2.48 -8.59
N THR A 281 0.21 -1.34 -8.99
CA THR A 281 0.91 -0.37 -9.86
C THR A 281 2.01 0.36 -9.09
N SER A 282 1.75 0.72 -7.82
CA SER A 282 2.73 1.39 -6.96
C SER A 282 3.98 0.55 -6.63
N ARG A 283 3.96 -0.75 -6.91
CA ARG A 283 5.05 -1.69 -6.65
C ARG A 283 6.37 -1.21 -7.20
N ILE A 284 6.36 -0.72 -8.44
CA ILE A 284 7.51 -0.13 -9.10
C ILE A 284 7.00 1.09 -9.85
N LEU A 285 7.57 2.27 -9.61
CA LEU A 285 7.11 3.52 -10.24
C LEU A 285 8.29 4.44 -10.53
N ARG A 286 8.19 5.23 -11.59
CA ARG A 286 8.98 6.45 -11.68
C ARG A 286 8.36 7.47 -10.74
N ILE A 287 9.12 7.88 -9.72
CA ILE A 287 8.67 8.91 -8.78
C ILE A 287 9.55 10.14 -8.87
N ARG A 288 8.93 11.31 -8.72
CA ARG A 288 9.65 12.59 -8.67
C ARG A 288 10.46 12.69 -7.37
N GLY A 289 11.77 12.81 -7.48
CA GLY A 289 12.68 13.04 -6.35
C GLY A 289 12.92 14.51 -6.05
N ARG A 290 13.56 14.82 -4.91
CA ARG A 290 14.03 16.18 -4.56
C ARG A 290 15.23 16.67 -5.39
N GLY A 291 15.67 15.90 -6.39
CA GLY A 291 16.80 16.23 -7.26
C GLY A 291 16.58 15.67 -8.66
N GLU A 292 16.56 14.34 -8.78
CA GLU A 292 16.28 13.63 -10.03
C GLU A 292 15.14 12.63 -9.83
N ASP A 293 14.44 12.35 -10.92
CA ASP A 293 13.47 11.26 -10.96
C ASP A 293 14.18 9.94 -10.72
N ARG A 294 13.49 9.01 -10.05
CA ARG A 294 14.03 7.69 -9.79
C ARG A 294 12.97 6.62 -9.91
N LEU A 295 13.45 5.42 -10.23
CA LEU A 295 12.67 4.20 -10.13
C LEU A 295 12.60 3.78 -8.65
N SER A 296 11.39 3.78 -8.10
CA SER A 296 11.09 3.28 -6.76
C SER A 296 10.63 1.83 -6.83
N TYR A 297 10.92 1.06 -5.80
CA TYR A 297 10.35 -0.27 -5.58
C TYR A 297 9.80 -0.34 -4.16
N VAL A 298 8.62 -0.94 -3.99
CA VAL A 298 8.05 -1.31 -2.69
C VAL A 298 7.61 -2.78 -2.69
N ASN A 299 7.89 -3.50 -1.60
CA ASN A 299 7.37 -4.85 -1.44
C ASN A 299 5.86 -4.80 -1.15
N ILE A 300 5.08 -5.62 -1.86
CA ILE A 300 3.61 -5.64 -1.75
C ILE A 300 3.10 -6.99 -1.28
N GLY A 301 2.03 -6.97 -0.48
CA GLY A 301 1.36 -8.18 0.00
C GLY A 301 2.15 -8.97 1.03
N VAL A 302 3.19 -8.37 1.59
CA VAL A 302 4.02 -8.95 2.65
C VAL A 302 4.30 -7.88 3.69
N THR A 303 4.30 -8.26 4.96
CA THR A 303 4.56 -7.34 6.07
C THR A 303 6.04 -6.94 6.13
N ARG A 304 6.33 -5.84 6.84
CA ARG A 304 7.70 -5.41 7.11
C ARG A 304 8.50 -6.41 7.93
N GLN A 305 7.86 -7.35 8.62
CA GLN A 305 8.56 -8.46 9.27
C GLN A 305 9.32 -9.30 8.25
N HIS A 306 8.73 -9.53 7.08
CA HIS A 306 9.35 -10.27 5.98
C HIS A 306 10.44 -9.46 5.28
N THR A 307 10.29 -8.13 5.21
CA THR A 307 11.24 -7.26 4.49
C THR A 307 12.32 -6.65 5.40
N TYR A 308 12.19 -6.83 6.71
CA TYR A 308 13.06 -6.29 7.76
C TYR A 308 13.13 -4.75 7.76
N ALA A 309 12.10 -4.08 7.23
CA ALA A 309 12.05 -2.63 7.15
C ALA A 309 11.52 -2.00 8.45
N ASN A 310 12.31 -1.11 9.06
CA ASN A 310 11.81 -0.21 10.11
C ASN A 310 11.46 1.14 9.48
N VAL A 311 10.25 1.64 9.75
CA VAL A 311 9.71 2.87 9.17
C VAL A 311 9.35 3.88 10.24
N PHE A 312 9.31 5.16 9.86
CA PHE A 312 8.94 6.27 10.74
C PHE A 312 8.33 7.37 9.88
N ALA A 313 7.48 8.20 10.48
CA ALA A 313 6.89 9.34 9.81
C ALA A 313 7.37 10.63 10.47
N SER A 314 7.56 11.69 9.69
CA SER A 314 7.90 13.03 10.19
C SER A 314 6.87 14.02 9.69
N SER A 315 6.30 14.82 10.58
CA SER A 315 5.45 15.95 10.18
C SER A 315 6.28 17.05 9.52
N ILE A 316 5.63 17.85 8.69
CA ILE A 316 6.17 19.14 8.25
C ILE A 316 6.00 20.10 9.45
N PRO A 317 7.08 20.66 10.02
CA PRO A 317 6.98 21.56 11.16
C PRO A 317 6.38 22.90 10.74
N ARG A 318 5.63 23.54 11.65
CA ARG A 318 5.34 24.97 11.55
C ARG A 318 6.61 25.77 11.82
N GLN A 319 6.64 27.02 11.38
CA GLN A 319 7.80 27.89 11.56
C GLN A 319 8.15 28.02 13.05
N GLY A 320 9.37 27.59 13.43
CA GLY A 320 9.86 27.63 14.80
C GLY A 320 9.57 26.39 15.66
N GLU A 321 8.81 25.41 15.15
CA GLU A 321 8.52 24.16 15.86
C GLU A 321 9.44 23.01 15.41
N LYS A 322 9.66 22.04 16.30
CA LYS A 322 10.32 20.78 15.92
C LYS A 322 9.32 19.86 15.21
N PRO A 323 9.74 19.09 14.19
CA PRO A 323 8.86 18.10 13.56
C PRO A 323 8.47 17.02 14.58
N ILE A 324 7.22 16.55 14.47
CA ILE A 324 6.76 15.36 15.18
C ILE A 324 7.28 14.16 14.41
N VAL A 325 8.10 13.33 15.06
CA VAL A 325 8.67 12.12 14.47
C VAL A 325 8.08 10.90 15.17
N VAL A 326 7.28 10.14 14.43
CA VAL A 326 6.55 8.96 14.91
C VAL A 326 7.38 7.70 14.69
N GLN A 327 7.56 6.93 15.76
CA GLN A 327 8.11 5.58 15.71
C GLN A 327 6.96 4.58 15.61
N PHE A 328 7.02 3.70 14.62
CA PHE A 328 6.04 2.63 14.41
C PHE A 328 6.54 1.31 15.00
N CYS A 329 5.71 0.27 14.92
CA CYS A 329 6.08 -1.08 15.34
C CYS A 329 7.38 -1.53 14.66
N PRO A 330 8.39 -1.99 15.43
CA PRO A 330 9.62 -2.51 14.87
C PRO A 330 9.32 -3.79 14.08
N TYR A 331 10.03 -4.03 12.98
CA TYR A 331 9.64 -5.06 12.01
C TYR A 331 9.43 -6.46 12.62
N HIS A 332 10.21 -6.83 13.64
CA HIS A 332 10.18 -8.16 14.25
C HIS A 332 8.98 -8.41 15.17
N GLU A 333 8.18 -7.38 15.47
CA GLU A 333 6.94 -7.46 16.25
C GLU A 333 5.68 -7.35 15.37
N VAL A 334 5.83 -6.97 14.08
CA VAL A 334 4.72 -6.57 13.22
C VAL A 334 3.68 -7.67 13.05
N ASP A 335 4.08 -8.92 12.82
CA ASP A 335 3.12 -10.00 12.54
C ASP A 335 2.33 -10.38 13.80
N ALA A 336 2.97 -10.32 14.97
CA ALA A 336 2.32 -10.59 16.25
C ALA A 336 1.29 -9.50 16.61
N GLU A 337 1.66 -8.24 16.41
CA GLU A 337 0.75 -7.10 16.62
C GLU A 337 -0.40 -7.10 15.61
N LEU A 338 -0.12 -7.38 14.33
CA LEU A 338 -1.16 -7.44 13.29
C LEU A 338 -2.12 -8.61 13.50
N THR A 339 -1.63 -9.76 13.98
CA THR A 339 -2.47 -10.90 14.39
C THR A 339 -3.39 -10.51 15.54
N THR A 340 -2.86 -9.81 16.55
CA THR A 340 -3.65 -9.32 17.68
C THR A 340 -4.69 -8.29 17.24
N PHE A 341 -4.32 -7.38 16.34
CA PHE A 341 -5.24 -6.43 15.72
C PHE A 341 -6.39 -7.13 15.01
N CYS A 342 -6.11 -8.15 14.19
CA CYS A 342 -7.17 -8.90 13.49
C CYS A 342 -8.14 -9.57 14.49
N ALA A 343 -7.62 -10.21 15.54
CA ALA A 343 -8.44 -10.84 16.57
C ALA A 343 -9.33 -9.82 17.29
N ARG A 344 -8.76 -8.67 17.70
CA ARG A 344 -9.48 -7.58 18.38
C ARG A 344 -10.48 -6.88 17.44
N PHE A 345 -10.13 -6.69 16.18
CA PHE A 345 -11.04 -6.16 15.16
C PHE A 345 -12.25 -7.09 14.99
N ASN A 346 -12.02 -8.40 14.85
CA ASN A 346 -13.12 -9.36 14.71
C ASN A 346 -14.01 -9.37 15.95
N GLU A 347 -13.44 -9.24 17.15
CA GLU A 347 -14.22 -9.05 18.38
C GLU A 347 -15.06 -7.78 18.35
N LEU A 348 -14.47 -6.65 18.00
CA LEU A 348 -15.14 -5.36 17.86
C LEU A 348 -16.33 -5.43 16.89
N MET A 349 -16.21 -6.24 15.84
CA MET A 349 -17.24 -6.43 14.81
C MET A 349 -18.31 -7.48 15.17
N ARG A 350 -18.20 -8.21 16.29
CA ARG A 350 -19.23 -9.18 16.71
C ARG A 350 -20.47 -8.45 17.23
N ALA A 351 -21.65 -8.97 16.87
CA ALA A 351 -22.94 -8.49 17.38
C ALA A 351 -23.07 -8.54 18.92
N THR A 352 -22.19 -9.28 19.60
CA THR A 352 -22.14 -9.37 21.06
C THR A 352 -21.49 -8.15 21.72
N VAL A 353 -20.89 -7.21 20.97
CA VAL A 353 -20.46 -5.91 21.50
C VAL A 353 -21.62 -4.95 21.36
N PRO A 354 -22.51 -4.80 22.37
CA PRO A 354 -23.77 -4.11 22.19
C PRO A 354 -23.49 -2.61 22.13
N ASP A 355 -24.12 -1.92 21.17
CA ASP A 355 -24.10 -0.46 21.07
C ASP A 355 -22.70 0.13 20.74
N MET A 356 -21.88 -0.59 19.97
CA MET A 356 -20.63 -0.06 19.40
C MET A 356 -20.94 0.96 18.30
N ASP A 357 -20.41 2.18 18.43
CA ASP A 357 -20.58 3.23 17.43
C ASP A 357 -19.68 2.93 16.20
N PRO A 358 -20.22 2.98 14.96
CA PRO A 358 -19.45 2.67 13.76
C PRO A 358 -18.26 3.61 13.54
N PHE A 359 -18.37 4.89 13.90
CA PHE A 359 -17.26 5.85 13.79
C PHE A 359 -16.26 5.67 14.92
N ALA A 360 -16.69 5.29 16.12
CA ALA A 360 -15.77 4.91 17.19
C ALA A 360 -14.94 3.68 16.78
N ALA A 361 -15.59 2.67 16.20
CA ALA A 361 -14.92 1.49 15.68
C ALA A 361 -13.96 1.83 14.52
N ALA A 362 -14.35 2.71 13.60
CA ALA A 362 -13.48 3.19 12.51
C ALA A 362 -12.28 4.02 13.05
N ALA A 363 -12.49 4.83 14.07
CA ALA A 363 -11.46 5.61 14.74
C ALA A 363 -10.41 4.69 15.40
N TRP A 364 -10.86 3.67 16.14
CA TRP A 364 -9.98 2.64 16.70
C TRP A 364 -9.24 1.87 15.60
N THR A 365 -9.96 1.42 14.57
CA THR A 365 -9.40 0.63 13.47
C THR A 365 -8.30 1.40 12.75
N SER A 366 -8.57 2.65 12.36
CA SER A 366 -7.60 3.47 11.63
C SER A 366 -6.36 3.81 12.44
N HIS A 367 -6.54 4.16 13.72
CA HIS A 367 -5.44 4.49 14.64
C HIS A 367 -4.55 3.28 14.97
N VAL A 368 -5.14 2.14 15.34
CA VAL A 368 -4.36 0.97 15.74
C VAL A 368 -3.60 0.41 14.54
N PHE A 369 -4.26 0.24 13.39
CA PHE A 369 -3.63 -0.26 12.17
C PHE A 369 -2.46 0.62 11.71
N VAL A 370 -2.64 1.95 11.65
CA VAL A 370 -1.59 2.87 11.19
C VAL A 370 -0.44 2.99 12.19
N THR A 371 -0.68 2.69 13.47
CA THR A 371 0.35 2.70 14.51
C THR A 371 1.20 1.42 14.49
N ILE A 372 0.63 0.27 14.12
CA ILE A 372 1.39 -0.93 13.73
C ILE A 372 2.17 -0.65 12.44
N HIS A 373 1.52 -0.04 11.46
CA HIS A 373 2.10 0.35 10.17
C HIS A 373 2.73 -0.86 9.44
N PRO A 374 1.97 -1.94 9.16
CA PRO A 374 2.55 -3.25 8.86
C PRO A 374 3.33 -3.37 7.56
N PHE A 375 3.22 -2.42 6.63
CA PHE A 375 3.83 -2.45 5.30
C PHE A 375 4.90 -1.37 5.11
N GLU A 376 5.73 -1.51 4.08
CA GLU A 376 6.77 -0.50 3.73
C GLU A 376 6.16 0.83 3.29
N ASP A 377 5.04 0.77 2.58
CA ASP A 377 4.23 1.91 2.13
C ASP A 377 2.76 1.47 2.03
N GLY A 378 1.83 2.36 1.67
CA GLY A 378 0.41 2.03 1.45
C GLY A 378 -0.40 1.88 2.75
N ASN A 379 0.21 2.08 3.91
CA ASN A 379 -0.43 1.90 5.22
C ASN A 379 -1.60 2.86 5.45
N GLY A 380 -1.47 4.14 5.08
CA GLY A 380 -2.55 5.13 5.23
C GLY A 380 -3.78 4.80 4.38
N ARG A 381 -3.55 4.43 3.11
CA ARG A 381 -4.61 3.98 2.19
C ARG A 381 -5.28 2.69 2.66
N SER A 382 -4.49 1.69 3.07
CA SER A 382 -5.00 0.43 3.64
C SER A 382 -5.82 0.68 4.91
N SER A 383 -5.34 1.57 5.79
CA SER A 383 -6.00 1.95 7.04
C SER A 383 -7.42 2.49 6.79
N ARG A 384 -7.59 3.43 5.85
CA ARG A 384 -8.90 4.02 5.52
C ARG A 384 -9.85 3.02 4.87
N ILE A 385 -9.36 2.12 4.02
CA ILE A 385 -10.16 1.05 3.44
C ILE A 385 -10.65 0.09 4.53
N ILE A 386 -9.76 -0.39 5.41
CA ILE A 386 -10.15 -1.30 6.51
C ILE A 386 -11.07 -0.60 7.51
N ALA A 387 -10.83 0.67 7.82
CA ALA A 387 -11.67 1.49 8.68
C ALA A 387 -13.03 1.85 8.07
N SER A 388 -13.26 1.54 6.78
CA SER A 388 -14.59 1.64 6.17
C SER A 388 -15.50 0.47 6.56
N ILE A 389 -14.95 -0.68 6.97
CA ILE A 389 -15.72 -1.90 7.27
C ILE A 389 -16.80 -1.66 8.35
N PRO A 390 -16.51 -1.00 9.50
CA PRO A 390 -17.54 -0.75 10.50
C PRO A 390 -18.71 0.08 9.97
N LEU A 391 -18.45 1.09 9.13
CA LEU A 391 -19.50 1.92 8.52
C LEU A 391 -20.33 1.11 7.53
N LEU A 392 -19.67 0.35 6.66
CA LEU A 392 -20.34 -0.47 5.64
C LEU A 392 -21.24 -1.54 6.25
N LYS A 393 -20.80 -2.22 7.32
CA LYS A 393 -21.65 -3.19 8.06
C LYS A 393 -22.87 -2.53 8.71
N HIS A 394 -22.82 -1.22 8.95
CA HIS A 394 -23.96 -0.44 9.43
C HIS A 394 -24.75 0.21 8.29
N GLY A 395 -24.50 -0.12 7.02
CA GLY A 395 -25.21 0.47 5.87
C GLY A 395 -24.94 1.96 5.65
N LEU A 396 -23.79 2.45 6.14
CA LEU A 396 -23.29 3.82 5.90
C LEU A 396 -22.31 3.81 4.71
N PRO A 397 -22.00 4.96 4.09
CA PRO A 397 -21.01 5.03 3.03
C PRO A 397 -19.60 4.67 3.55
N PRO A 398 -18.66 4.25 2.68
CA PRO A 398 -17.26 4.06 3.06
C PRO A 398 -16.66 5.31 3.73
N LEU A 399 -15.71 5.10 4.64
CA LEU A 399 -14.99 6.18 5.30
C LEU A 399 -14.17 6.96 4.27
N CYS A 400 -14.42 8.25 4.10
CA CYS A 400 -13.66 9.10 3.20
C CYS A 400 -13.11 10.31 3.94
N VAL A 401 -11.79 10.52 3.82
CA VAL A 401 -11.07 11.65 4.40
C VAL A 401 -10.59 12.52 3.25
N PRO A 402 -11.17 13.71 3.04
CA PRO A 402 -10.72 14.64 2.01
C PRO A 402 -9.25 15.01 2.21
N ALA A 403 -8.51 15.22 1.11
CA ALA A 403 -7.10 15.57 1.14
C ALA A 403 -6.84 16.91 1.87
N ASP A 404 -7.78 17.85 1.77
CA ASP A 404 -7.73 19.14 2.48
C ASP A 404 -7.77 18.98 4.00
N ASP A 405 -8.39 17.92 4.49
CA ASP A 405 -8.50 17.59 5.92
C ASP A 405 -7.30 16.79 6.46
N LYS A 406 -6.26 16.56 5.63
CA LYS A 406 -5.06 15.79 6.01
C LYS A 406 -4.44 16.27 7.32
N SER A 407 -4.32 17.58 7.52
CA SER A 407 -3.69 18.13 8.71
C SER A 407 -4.46 17.80 10.00
N THR A 408 -5.79 17.90 9.95
CA THR A 408 -6.70 17.54 11.05
C THR A 408 -6.64 16.05 11.33
N TYR A 409 -6.76 15.22 10.29
CA TYR A 409 -6.72 13.76 10.39
C TYR A 409 -5.41 13.25 11.02
N ILE A 410 -4.25 13.74 10.54
CA ILE A 410 -2.94 13.35 11.08
C ILE A 410 -2.75 13.87 12.51
N SER A 411 -3.27 15.06 12.83
CA SER A 411 -3.24 15.60 14.19
C SER A 411 -4.03 14.72 15.17
N GLY A 412 -5.24 14.28 14.80
CA GLY A 412 -6.05 13.35 15.60
C GLY A 412 -5.32 12.05 15.89
N LEU A 413 -4.72 11.42 14.86
CA LEU A 413 -3.92 10.21 15.02
C LEU A 413 -2.70 10.41 15.96
N ASN A 414 -2.04 11.56 15.89
CA ASN A 414 -0.90 11.86 16.75
C ASN A 414 -1.31 12.08 18.21
N VAL A 415 -2.46 12.71 18.46
CA VAL A 415 -3.00 12.88 19.81
C VAL A 415 -3.34 11.53 20.43
N LEU A 416 -4.04 10.65 19.69
CA LEU A 416 -4.37 9.31 20.16
C LEU A 416 -3.12 8.51 20.55
N ARG A 417 -2.07 8.56 19.71
CA ARG A 417 -0.80 7.89 19.99
C ARG A 417 -0.10 8.48 21.21
N ALA A 418 -0.11 9.81 21.34
CA ALA A 418 0.53 10.50 22.46
C ALA A 418 -0.10 10.14 23.81
N ASN A 419 -1.43 10.26 23.89
CA ASN A 419 -2.15 10.09 25.14
C ASN A 419 -2.27 8.62 25.54
N SER A 420 -2.61 7.74 24.58
CA SER A 420 -2.88 6.33 24.84
C SER A 420 -3.91 6.08 25.95
N ASP A 421 -4.87 6.99 26.13
CA ASP A 421 -5.93 6.96 27.14
C ASP A 421 -7.20 6.24 26.66
N GLY A 422 -7.29 5.94 25.36
CA GLY A 422 -8.45 5.30 24.74
C GLY A 422 -9.61 6.26 24.47
N ASP A 423 -9.40 7.58 24.58
CA ASP A 423 -10.40 8.57 24.19
C ASP A 423 -10.37 8.81 22.68
N TYR A 424 -11.29 8.15 21.98
CA TYR A 424 -11.46 8.29 20.53
C TYR A 424 -12.44 9.40 20.14
N SER A 425 -13.04 10.12 21.10
CA SER A 425 -14.19 11.00 20.85
C SER A 425 -13.91 12.05 19.78
N ARG A 426 -12.77 12.75 19.89
CA ARG A 426 -12.39 13.77 18.91
C ARG A 426 -12.15 13.19 17.52
N HIS A 427 -11.37 12.11 17.42
CA HIS A 427 -11.07 11.50 16.12
C HIS A 427 -12.34 10.91 15.48
N MET A 428 -13.23 10.32 16.28
CA MET A 428 -14.56 9.86 15.86
C MET A 428 -15.39 11.00 15.27
N GLU A 429 -15.47 12.15 15.94
CA GLU A 429 -16.17 13.35 15.43
C GLU A 429 -15.55 13.89 14.15
N ASP A 430 -14.22 13.93 14.06
CA ASP A 430 -13.49 14.34 12.87
C ASP A 430 -13.83 13.41 11.68
N LEU A 431 -13.78 12.08 11.86
CA LEU A 431 -14.13 11.11 10.81
C LEU A 431 -15.60 11.23 10.36
N TYR A 432 -16.52 11.48 11.28
CA TYR A 432 -17.92 11.74 10.97
C TYR A 432 -18.09 13.00 10.11
N SER A 433 -17.44 14.09 10.50
CA SER A 433 -17.47 15.35 9.76
C SER A 433 -16.90 15.19 8.35
N MET A 434 -15.72 14.58 8.22
CA MET A 434 -15.05 14.32 6.93
C MET A 434 -15.91 13.44 6.01
N THR A 435 -16.60 12.43 6.55
CA THR A 435 -17.51 11.56 5.78
C THR A 435 -18.75 12.32 5.31
N THR A 436 -19.31 13.19 6.16
CA THR A 436 -20.47 14.03 5.81
C THR A 436 -20.11 15.06 4.71
N THR A 437 -18.93 15.67 4.81
CA THR A 437 -18.38 16.56 3.79
C THR A 437 -18.17 15.82 2.46
N SER A 438 -17.57 14.63 2.51
CA SER A 438 -17.36 13.78 1.33
C SER A 438 -18.68 13.44 0.63
N LEU A 439 -19.70 13.05 1.40
CA LEU A 439 -21.03 12.76 0.88
C LEU A 439 -21.65 13.99 0.19
N SER A 440 -21.52 15.16 0.80
CA SER A 440 -22.00 16.43 0.24
C SER A 440 -21.28 16.81 -1.05
N THR A 441 -19.97 16.57 -1.13
CA THR A 441 -19.17 16.80 -2.34
C THR A 441 -19.60 15.88 -3.48
N VAL A 442 -19.77 14.58 -3.22
CA VAL A 442 -20.26 13.63 -4.21
C VAL A 442 -21.67 14.02 -4.68
N ALA A 443 -22.57 14.40 -3.78
CA ALA A 443 -23.92 14.86 -4.15
C ALA A 443 -23.86 16.04 -5.14
N LYS A 444 -23.01 17.04 -4.87
CA LYS A 444 -22.80 18.20 -5.75
C LYS A 444 -22.26 17.80 -7.13
N ILE A 445 -21.26 16.92 -7.18
CA ILE A 445 -20.68 16.43 -8.44
C ILE A 445 -21.74 15.71 -9.29
N LEU A 446 -22.65 14.98 -8.65
CA LEU A 446 -23.75 14.27 -9.31
C LEU A 446 -24.97 15.15 -9.62
N GLY A 447 -24.91 16.46 -9.31
CA GLY A 447 -26.03 17.38 -9.52
C GLY A 447 -27.25 17.07 -8.63
N ARG A 448 -27.05 16.36 -7.52
CA ARG A 448 -28.11 16.02 -6.55
C ARG A 448 -28.05 16.99 -5.38
N THR A 449 -29.20 17.50 -4.95
CA THR A 449 -29.27 18.35 -3.75
C THR A 449 -28.94 17.50 -2.53
N PRO A 450 -28.04 17.93 -1.63
CA PRO A 450 -27.86 17.26 -0.35
C PRO A 450 -29.20 17.28 0.40
N ILE A 451 -29.73 16.12 0.76
CA ILE A 451 -30.91 16.07 1.62
C ILE A 451 -30.41 16.41 3.03
N VAL A 452 -30.78 17.60 3.50
CA VAL A 452 -30.46 18.17 4.82
C VAL A 452 -31.07 17.32 5.92
#